data_AF-A0A830BGC9-F1
#
_entry.id   AF-A0A830BGC9-F1
#
_cell.length_a   1.000
_cell.length_b   1.000
_cell.length_c   1.000
_cell.angle_alpha   90.00
_cell.angle_beta   90.00
_cell.angle_gamma   90.00
#
_symmetry.space_group_name_H-M   'P 1'
#
loop_
_entity.id
_entity.type
_entity.pdbx_description
1 polymer ?
#
loop_
_entity_poly.entity_id
_entity_poly.type
_entity_poly.pdbx_seq_one_letter_code
_entity_poly.pdbx_strand_id
1 'polypeptide(L)'
;MSGLFAYTLYAGYLGWQWRRVRTIQDEINELKKQVQPVAVAPDGNPPAEPPQPSPLQAKIQQLTEKGKELIKGSYGDKHFNAGSILLGFGVFESVFGGINTWLRTGKLFPGPHLFAGAGN
;
A
#
# COMPACT_ATOMS: atom_id res chain seq x y z
N MET A 1 -2.01 9.23 -21.62
CA MET A 1 -2.94 8.72 -20.58
C MET A 1 -2.53 7.37 -20.01
N SER A 2 -2.21 6.35 -20.82
CA SER A 2 -1.87 5.01 -20.32
C SER A 2 -0.69 4.96 -19.33
N GLY A 3 0.34 5.80 -19.53
CA GLY A 3 1.48 5.87 -18.61
C GLY A 3 1.13 6.42 -17.22
N LEU A 4 0.32 7.49 -17.17
CA LEU A 4 -0.19 8.05 -15.91
C LEU A 4 -1.05 7.01 -15.17
N PHE A 5 -1.94 6.34 -15.89
CA PHE A 5 -2.78 5.29 -15.33
C PHE A 5 -1.96 4.13 -14.75
N ALA A 6 -0.95 3.64 -15.48
CA ALA A 6 -0.05 2.60 -14.98
C ALA A 6 0.74 3.06 -13.75
N TYR A 7 1.20 4.32 -13.72
CA TYR A 7 1.91 4.88 -12.57
C TYR A 7 1.00 5.03 -11.34
N THR A 8 -0.27 5.41 -11.52
CA THR A 8 -1.26 5.43 -10.45
C THR A 8 -1.50 4.03 -9.87
N LEU A 9 -1.63 3.00 -10.72
CA LEU A 9 -1.73 1.61 -10.26
C LEU A 9 -0.49 1.18 -9.48
N TYR A 10 0.71 1.56 -9.94
CA TYR A 10 1.96 1.30 -9.24
C TYR A 10 2.00 1.97 -7.85
N ALA A 11 1.62 3.25 -7.75
CA ALA A 11 1.53 3.94 -6.47
C ALA A 11 0.54 3.24 -5.52
N GLY A 12 -0.61 2.79 -6.03
CA GLY A 12 -1.58 1.98 -5.29
C GLY A 12 -1.00 0.64 -4.80
N TYR A 13 -0.26 -0.06 -5.65
CA TYR A 13 0.43 -1.30 -5.29
C TYR A 13 1.43 -1.08 -4.15
N LEU A 14 2.25 -0.02 -4.21
CA LEU A 14 3.20 0.32 -3.13
C LEU A 14 2.47 0.60 -1.80
N GLY A 15 1.33 1.29 -1.86
CA GLY A 15 0.49 1.55 -0.67
C GLY A 15 -0.09 0.26 -0.07
N TRP A 16 -0.49 -0.68 -0.93
CA TRP A 16 -0.94 -2.00 -0.49
C TRP A 16 0.19 -2.81 0.16
N GLN A 17 1.39 -2.80 -0.41
CA GLN A 17 2.57 -3.43 0.20
C GLN A 17 2.91 -2.79 1.56
N TRP A 18 2.81 -1.47 1.69
CA TRP A 18 2.99 -0.78 2.97
C TRP A 18 1.94 -1.17 4.02
N ARG A 19 0.67 -1.37 3.61
CA ARG A 19 -0.34 -1.95 4.49
C ARG A 19 0.02 -3.39 4.89
N ARG A 20 0.57 -4.18 3.97
CA ARG A 20 0.97 -5.56 4.24
C ARG A 20 2.07 -5.65 5.29
N VAL A 21 3.09 -4.79 5.21
CA VAL A 21 4.15 -4.67 6.23
C VAL A 21 3.56 -4.51 7.64
N ARG A 22 2.50 -3.71 7.78
CA ARG A 22 1.88 -3.41 9.08
C ARG A 22 0.92 -4.48 9.60
N THR A 23 0.44 -5.39 8.74
CA THR A 23 -0.63 -6.35 9.07
C THR A 23 -0.17 -7.80 9.10
N ILE A 24 0.96 -8.13 8.45
CA ILE A 24 1.43 -9.51 8.34
C ILE A 24 1.79 -10.13 9.70
N GLN A 25 2.23 -9.31 10.67
CA GLN A 25 2.56 -9.80 12.01
C GLN A 25 1.30 -10.22 12.79
N ASP A 26 0.19 -9.51 12.60
CA ASP A 26 -1.09 -9.85 13.23
C ASP A 26 -1.58 -11.21 12.72
N GLU A 27 -1.51 -11.44 11.41
CA GLU A 27 -1.85 -12.73 10.80
C GLU A 27 -0.97 -13.88 11.29
N ILE A 28 0.34 -13.63 11.47
CA ILE A 28 1.24 -14.62 12.06
C ILE A 28 0.82 -14.94 13.50
N ASN A 29 0.48 -13.92 14.29
CA ASN A 29 0.07 -14.11 15.69
C ASN A 29 -1.26 -14.88 15.78
N GLU A 30 -2.22 -14.60 14.89
CA GLU A 30 -3.47 -15.35 14.79
C GLU A 30 -3.25 -16.81 14.41
N LEU A 31 -2.40 -17.08 13.41
CA LEU A 31 -2.07 -18.45 13.02
C LEU A 31 -1.34 -19.20 14.13
N LYS A 32 -0.43 -18.54 14.86
CA LYS A 32 0.25 -19.15 16.01
C LYS A 32 -0.73 -19.54 17.13
N LYS A 33 -1.79 -18.77 17.37
CA LYS A 33 -2.85 -19.12 18.33
C LYS A 33 -3.64 -20.37 17.92
N GLN A 34 -3.74 -20.65 16.62
CA GLN A 34 -4.40 -21.87 16.13
C GLN A 34 -3.53 -23.12 16.31
N VAL A 35 -2.22 -22.96 16.50
CA VAL A 35 -1.26 -24.06 16.73
C VAL A 35 -1.14 -24.38 18.24
N GLN A 36 -2.24 -24.36 19.00
CA GLN A 36 -2.19 -24.66 20.44
C GLN A 36 -1.52 -26.01 20.76
N PRO A 37 -0.86 -26.11 21.94
CA PRO A 37 0.10 -27.17 22.24
C PRO A 37 -0.61 -28.52 22.29
N VAL A 38 -0.03 -29.52 21.63
CA VAL A 38 -0.36 -30.93 21.88
C VAL A 38 -0.34 -31.11 23.39
N ALA A 39 -1.46 -31.55 23.97
CA ALA A 39 -1.58 -31.82 25.39
C ALA A 39 -0.42 -32.72 25.83
N VAL A 40 0.36 -32.27 26.80
CA VAL A 40 1.34 -33.11 27.47
C VAL A 40 0.53 -34.15 28.23
N ALA A 41 0.64 -35.43 27.84
CA ALA A 41 0.08 -36.52 28.62
C ALA A 41 0.73 -36.51 30.03
N PRO A 42 0.00 -36.86 31.11
CA PRO A 42 0.54 -36.82 32.48
C PRO A 42 1.65 -37.86 32.74
N ASP A 43 1.87 -38.80 31.83
CA ASP A 43 2.85 -39.87 31.96
C ASP A 43 4.07 -39.57 31.11
N GLY A 44 5.24 -39.43 31.76
CA GLY A 44 6.53 -39.02 31.20
C GLY A 44 7.16 -39.97 30.17
N ASN A 45 6.42 -40.36 29.13
CA ASN A 45 6.94 -41.02 27.95
C ASN A 45 7.01 -40.02 26.77
N PRO A 46 8.12 -39.97 26.00
CA PRO A 46 8.21 -39.11 24.83
C PRO A 46 7.18 -39.56 23.77
N PRO A 47 6.37 -38.65 23.18
CA PRO A 47 5.51 -39.01 22.07
C PRO A 47 6.36 -39.45 20.88
N ALA A 48 6.20 -40.71 20.48
CA ALA A 48 6.80 -41.30 19.30
C ALA A 48 5.96 -40.94 18.06
N GLU A 49 6.01 -39.68 17.63
CA GLU A 49 5.75 -39.33 16.24
C GLU A 49 6.45 -38.01 15.92
N PRO A 50 7.38 -37.97 14.94
CA PRO A 50 8.00 -36.72 14.53
C PRO A 50 6.87 -35.77 14.06
N PRO A 51 6.83 -34.51 14.50
CA PRO A 51 5.76 -33.60 14.14
C PRO A 51 5.75 -33.46 12.63
N GLN A 52 4.78 -34.10 11.97
CA GLN A 52 4.45 -33.83 10.57
C GLN A 52 4.34 -32.31 10.44
N PRO A 53 5.06 -31.66 9.50
CA PRO A 53 5.00 -30.23 9.36
C PRO A 53 3.58 -29.88 8.90
N SER A 54 2.71 -29.56 9.84
CA SER A 54 1.33 -29.20 9.54
C SER A 54 1.35 -28.03 8.53
N PRO A 55 0.43 -28.00 7.55
CA PRO A 55 0.36 -26.93 6.55
C PRO A 55 0.28 -25.52 7.18
N LEU A 56 -0.16 -25.44 8.45
CA LEU A 56 -0.17 -24.24 9.27
C LEU A 56 1.23 -23.77 9.69
N GLN A 57 2.12 -24.67 10.12
CA GLN A 57 3.51 -24.31 10.46
C GLN A 57 4.28 -23.85 9.22
N ALA A 58 4.09 -24.53 8.08
CA ALA A 58 4.66 -24.10 6.80
C ALA A 58 4.18 -22.69 6.40
N LYS A 59 2.88 -22.40 6.59
CA LYS A 59 2.31 -21.07 6.31
C LYS A 59 2.84 -19.98 7.24
N ILE A 60 3.05 -20.28 8.52
CA ILE A 60 3.68 -19.35 9.48
C ILE A 60 5.12 -19.02 9.07
N GLN A 61 5.89 -20.03 8.66
CA GLN A 61 7.26 -19.86 8.20
C GLN A 61 7.31 -18.99 6.94
N GLN A 62 6.48 -19.30 5.94
CA GLN A 62 6.36 -18.51 4.70
C GLN A 62 5.96 -17.05 4.96
N LEU A 63 4.99 -16.79 5.85
CA LEU A 63 4.57 -15.44 6.19
C LEU A 63 5.65 -14.67 6.95
N THR A 64 6.42 -15.37 7.80
CA THR A 64 7.55 -14.78 8.53
C THR A 64 8.65 -14.36 7.56
N GLU A 65 8.96 -15.18 6.57
CA GLU A 65 9.93 -14.86 5.52
C GLU A 65 9.46 -13.70 4.64
N LYS A 66 8.21 -13.75 4.17
CA LYS A 66 7.60 -12.63 3.45
C LYS A 66 7.60 -11.34 4.26
N GLY A 67 7.37 -11.40 5.57
CA GLY A 67 7.43 -10.23 6.45
C GLY A 67 8.82 -9.58 6.43
N LYS A 68 9.88 -10.39 6.48
CA LYS A 68 11.27 -9.91 6.41
C LYS A 68 11.56 -9.27 5.04
N GLU A 69 11.11 -9.90 3.95
CA GLU A 69 11.27 -9.35 2.60
C GLU A 69 10.52 -8.02 2.43
N LEU A 70 9.30 -7.96 2.95
CA LEU A 70 8.46 -6.76 2.88
C LEU A 70 9.10 -5.57 3.60
N ILE A 71 9.68 -5.79 4.79
CA ILE A 71 10.37 -4.76 5.55
C ILE A 71 11.60 -4.24 4.80
N LYS A 72 12.39 -5.14 4.18
CA LYS A 72 13.56 -4.75 3.36
C LYS A 72 13.18 -3.90 2.15
N GLY A 73 11.94 -4.02 1.66
CA GLY A 73 11.49 -3.32 0.47
C GLY A 73 11.29 -1.80 0.61
N SER A 74 11.29 -1.25 1.83
CA SER A 74 10.96 0.16 2.16
C SER A 74 9.76 0.71 1.36
N TYR A 75 8.62 0.02 1.42
CA TYR A 75 7.43 0.38 0.65
C TYR A 75 6.77 1.68 1.11
N GLY A 76 6.99 2.11 2.36
CA GLY A 76 6.49 3.38 2.88
C GLY A 76 7.09 4.57 2.13
N ASP A 77 8.42 4.66 2.08
CA ASP A 77 9.13 5.73 1.38
C ASP A 77 8.83 5.73 -0.12
N LYS A 78 8.78 4.54 -0.73
CA LYS A 78 8.44 4.39 -2.15
C LYS A 78 7.04 4.87 -2.45
N HIS A 79 6.05 4.51 -1.62
CA HIS A 79 4.67 4.97 -1.79
C HIS A 79 4.56 6.48 -1.62
N PHE A 80 5.21 7.04 -0.58
CA PHE A 80 5.25 8.48 -0.35
C PHE A 80 5.86 9.24 -1.52
N ASN A 81 7.01 8.79 -2.02
CA ASN A 81 7.69 9.42 -3.15
C ASN A 81 6.83 9.34 -4.43
N ALA A 82 6.28 8.16 -4.75
CA ALA A 82 5.44 7.99 -5.94
C ALA A 82 4.15 8.83 -5.85
N GLY A 83 3.51 8.87 -4.68
CA GLY A 83 2.34 9.70 -4.44
C GLY A 83 2.67 11.20 -4.53
N SER A 84 3.81 11.63 -4.00
CA SER A 84 4.25 13.02 -4.06
C SER A 84 4.52 13.49 -5.49
N ILE A 85 5.09 12.63 -6.33
CA ILE A 85 5.29 12.92 -7.76
C ILE A 85 3.95 13.07 -8.48
N LEU A 86 3.01 12.14 -8.27
CA LEU A 86 1.66 12.22 -8.85
C LEU A 86 0.95 13.51 -8.43
N LEU A 87 1.00 13.84 -7.14
CA LEU A 87 0.39 15.05 -6.61
C LEU A 87 1.03 16.30 -7.21
N GLY A 88 2.37 16.36 -7.23
CA GLY A 88 3.13 17.48 -7.79
C GLY A 88 2.78 17.74 -9.26
N PHE A 89 2.72 16.67 -10.07
CA PHE A 89 2.27 16.78 -11.46
C PHE A 89 0.83 17.27 -11.59
N GLY A 90 -0.10 16.74 -10.79
CA GLY A 90 -1.51 17.16 -10.83
C GLY A 90 -1.71 18.62 -10.43
N VAL A 91 -1.01 19.09 -9.40
CA VAL A 91 -1.04 20.49 -8.98
C VAL A 91 -0.42 21.38 -10.06
N PHE A 92 0.74 20.97 -10.60
CA PHE A 92 1.42 21.73 -11.65
C PHE A 92 0.53 21.88 -12.89
N GLU A 93 -0.09 20.81 -13.39
CA GLU A 93 -1.00 20.90 -14.54
C GLU A 93 -2.21 21.79 -14.26
N SER A 94 -2.77 21.73 -13.05
CA SER A 94 -3.93 22.56 -12.66
C SER A 94 -3.60 24.05 -12.72
N VAL A 95 -2.41 24.45 -12.22
CA VAL A 95 -1.95 25.84 -12.26
C VAL A 95 -1.52 26.24 -13.67
N PHE A 96 -0.75 25.38 -14.34
CA PHE A 96 -0.25 25.62 -15.69
C PHE A 96 -1.36 25.79 -16.71
N GLY A 97 -2.48 25.06 -16.59
CA GLY A 97 -3.64 25.22 -17.46
C GLY A 97 -4.20 26.65 -17.46
N GLY A 98 -4.28 27.28 -16.27
CA GLY A 98 -4.68 28.67 -16.13
C GLY A 98 -3.68 29.65 -16.75
N ILE A 99 -2.40 29.47 -16.44
CA ILE A 99 -1.32 30.30 -17.00
C ILE A 99 -1.29 30.21 -18.53
N ASN A 100 -1.34 29.00 -19.08
CA ASN A 100 -1.35 28.75 -20.52
C ASN A 100 -2.55 29.41 -21.21
N THR A 101 -3.73 29.38 -20.58
CA THR A 101 -4.93 30.04 -21.10
C THR A 101 -4.75 31.56 -21.15
N TRP A 102 -4.22 32.14 -20.07
CA TRP A 102 -3.93 33.57 -20.01
C TRP A 102 -2.88 33.99 -21.05
N LEU A 103 -1.77 33.26 -21.17
CA LEU A 103 -0.72 33.52 -22.17
C LEU A 103 -1.27 33.50 -23.61
N ARG A 104 -2.23 32.63 -23.90
CA ARG A 104 -2.79 32.47 -25.25
C ARG A 104 -3.87 33.49 -25.58
N THR A 105 -4.66 33.94 -24.61
CA THR A 105 -5.89 34.73 -24.86
C THR A 105 -5.90 36.10 -24.19
N GLY A 106 -4.90 36.41 -23.37
CA GLY A 106 -4.83 37.63 -22.55
C GLY A 106 -5.85 37.68 -21.41
N LYS A 107 -6.68 36.65 -21.25
CA LYS A 107 -7.75 36.56 -20.24
C LYS A 107 -7.77 35.16 -19.65
N LEU A 108 -8.01 35.03 -18.35
CA LEU A 108 -8.07 33.73 -17.69
C LEU A 108 -9.39 32.98 -18.02
N PHE A 109 -10.47 33.72 -18.21
CA PHE A 109 -11.79 33.20 -18.52
C PHE A 109 -12.41 33.99 -19.70
N PRO A 110 -12.68 33.36 -20.86
CA PRO A 110 -13.09 34.07 -22.07
C PRO A 110 -14.57 34.49 -22.11
N GLY A 111 -15.33 34.39 -21.01
CA GLY A 111 -16.75 34.75 -20.99
C GLY A 111 -17.25 35.30 -19.64
N PRO A 112 -18.08 36.36 -19.64
CA PRO A 112 -18.64 36.94 -18.42
C PRO A 112 -19.59 36.00 -17.66
N HIS A 113 -20.14 34.98 -18.32
CA HIS A 113 -21.01 33.97 -17.68
C HIS A 113 -20.29 33.12 -16.61
N LEU A 114 -18.95 33.05 -16.65
CA LEU A 114 -18.15 32.35 -15.64
C LEU A 114 -17.96 33.17 -14.34
N PHE A 115 -18.31 34.46 -14.36
CA PHE A 115 -18.26 35.36 -13.21
C PHE A 115 -19.66 35.75 -12.70
N ALA A 116 -20.73 35.25 -13.33
CA ALA A 116 -22.09 35.49 -12.88
C ALA A 116 -22.29 34.84 -11.50
N GLY A 117 -22.20 35.65 -10.44
CA GLY A 117 -22.27 35.22 -9.04
C GLY A 117 -20.98 35.40 -8.23
N ALA A 118 -19.87 35.82 -8.84
CA ALA A 118 -18.59 36.08 -8.15
C ALA A 118 -18.43 37.54 -7.69
N GLY A 119 -19.47 38.38 -7.88
CA GLY A 119 -19.48 39.78 -7.45
C GLY A 119 -20.60 40.03 -6.45
N ASN A 120 -20.22 40.22 -5.18
CA ASN A 120 -20.82 41.18 -4.26
C ASN A 120 -19.75 42.24 -3.97
#